data_AF-A0A954ECM3-F1
#
_entry.id   AF-A0A954ECM3-F1
#
_cell.length_a   1.000
_cell.length_b   1.000
_cell.length_c   1.000
_cell.angle_alpha   90.00
_cell.angle_beta   90.00
_cell.angle_gamma   90.00
#
_symmetry.space_group_name_H-M   'P 1'
#
loop_
_entity.id
_entity.type
_entity.pdbx_description
1 polymer ?
#
loop_
_entity_poly.entity_id
_entity_poly.type
_entity_poly.pdbx_seq_one_letter_code
_entity_poly.pdbx_strand_id
1 'polypeptide(L)'
;MDNQSDSAEVHPDCASVMKLGVWDRSPGNGHRWHGNEAARSSSPEELLSGLGALRKFNSVTNSGEIAVLMCQDGGVISYQLADQRWLHTLLLKTAFRQRIFELNLVPIQELGAFFNTEER
;
A
#
# COMPACT_ATOMS: atom_id res chain seq x y z
N MET A 1 -23.03 11.88 21.47
CA MET A 1 -22.14 12.75 20.66
C MET A 1 -20.75 12.32 21.05
N ASP A 2 -20.27 11.25 20.41
CA ASP A 2 -19.02 10.61 20.79
C ASP A 2 -17.92 11.13 19.87
N ASN A 3 -17.04 11.88 20.50
CA ASN A 3 -15.89 12.55 19.92
C ASN A 3 -14.89 11.46 19.51
N GLN A 4 -14.91 11.01 18.25
CA GLN A 4 -13.81 10.19 17.71
C GLN A 4 -12.56 11.06 17.74
N SER A 5 -11.62 10.72 18.62
CA SER A 5 -10.28 11.29 18.57
C SER A 5 -9.66 10.84 17.26
N ASP A 6 -9.61 11.77 16.31
CA ASP A 6 -8.95 11.65 15.01
C ASP A 6 -7.45 11.58 15.28
N SER A 7 -6.98 10.40 15.71
CA SER A 7 -5.55 10.13 15.80
C SER A 7 -5.02 10.16 14.37
N ALA A 8 -4.32 11.23 14.01
CA ALA A 8 -3.72 11.42 12.69
C ALA A 8 -3.00 10.12 12.27
N GLU A 9 -3.51 9.49 11.21
CA GLU A 9 -2.96 8.24 10.68
C GLU A 9 -1.52 8.53 10.24
N VAL A 10 -0.55 7.87 10.88
CA VAL A 10 0.86 8.12 10.58
C VAL A 10 1.19 7.49 9.22
N HIS A 11 1.50 8.34 8.25
CA HIS A 11 1.99 7.94 6.93
C HIS A 11 3.52 7.98 6.91
N PRO A 12 4.20 6.83 6.73
CA PRO A 12 5.65 6.82 6.56
C PRO A 12 6.05 7.44 5.21
N ASP A 13 7.32 7.78 5.03
CA ASP A 13 7.87 8.04 3.70
C ASP A 13 8.24 6.71 2.99
N CYS A 14 8.19 6.67 1.65
CA CYS A 14 8.59 5.49 0.88
C CYS A 14 10.07 5.15 1.11
N ALA A 15 10.90 6.13 1.45
CA ALA A 15 12.32 5.92 1.76
C ALA A 15 12.52 5.02 2.99
N SER A 16 11.67 5.14 4.01
CA SER A 16 11.70 4.33 5.22
C SER A 16 11.21 2.91 4.95
N VAL A 17 10.19 2.75 4.09
CA VAL A 17 9.76 1.44 3.60
C VAL A 17 10.89 0.76 2.82
N MET A 18 11.63 1.49 1.98
CA MET A 18 12.76 0.95 1.21
C MET A 18 13.89 0.42 2.09
N LYS A 19 14.09 0.97 3.30
CA LYS A 19 15.15 0.52 4.23
C LYS A 19 14.94 -0.90 4.78
N LEU A 20 13.77 -1.49 4.58
CA LEU A 20 13.52 -2.89 4.94
C LEU A 20 14.43 -3.87 4.18
N GLY A 21 15.06 -3.46 3.07
CA GLY A 21 16.06 -4.27 2.36
C GLY A 21 15.48 -5.49 1.61
N VAL A 22 14.17 -5.51 1.42
CA VAL A 22 13.41 -6.61 0.80
C VAL A 22 12.88 -6.27 -0.60
N TRP A 23 13.40 -5.20 -1.20
CA TRP A 23 12.84 -4.60 -2.42
C TRP A 23 13.80 -4.74 -3.60
N ASP A 24 13.31 -5.35 -4.68
CA ASP A 24 13.99 -5.41 -5.96
C ASP A 24 13.40 -4.37 -6.92
N ARG A 25 14.26 -3.66 -7.64
CA ARG A 25 13.83 -2.68 -8.64
C ARG A 25 13.27 -3.39 -9.87
N SER A 26 12.10 -2.96 -10.35
CA SER A 26 11.50 -3.52 -11.58
C SER A 26 12.33 -3.12 -12.82
N PRO A 27 12.68 -4.05 -13.72
CA PRO A 27 13.38 -3.71 -14.96
C PRO A 27 12.52 -2.76 -15.83
N GLY A 28 13.15 -1.72 -16.38
CA GLY A 28 12.50 -0.80 -17.33
C GLY A 28 11.52 0.21 -16.74
N ASN A 29 11.24 0.18 -15.43
CA ASN A 29 10.34 1.16 -14.80
C ASN A 29 10.94 1.67 -13.47
N GLY A 30 11.59 2.82 -13.55
CA GLY A 30 12.46 3.35 -12.48
C GLY A 30 11.78 3.71 -11.16
N HIS A 31 10.44 3.65 -11.10
CA HIS A 31 9.59 4.10 -9.98
C HIS A 31 8.80 2.97 -9.31
N ARG A 32 9.10 1.72 -9.66
CA ARG A 32 8.41 0.53 -9.13
C ARG A 32 9.42 -0.43 -8.51
N TRP A 33 9.14 -0.85 -7.28
CA TRP A 33 9.88 -1.89 -6.60
C TRP A 33 8.95 -3.02 -6.19
N HIS A 34 9.45 -4.24 -6.26
CA HIS A 34 8.73 -5.45 -5.90
C HIS A 34 9.35 -6.09 -4.67
N GLY A 35 8.54 -6.72 -3.83
CA GLY A 35 9.05 -7.60 -2.79
C GLY A 35 9.86 -8.74 -3.42
N ASN A 36 11.07 -8.94 -2.92
CA ASN A 36 11.93 -10.07 -3.25
C ASN A 36 11.31 -11.39 -2.76
N GLU A 37 11.98 -12.52 -2.98
CA GLU A 37 11.44 -13.83 -2.62
C GLU A 37 11.10 -13.96 -1.12
N ALA A 38 11.93 -13.40 -0.23
CA ALA A 38 11.68 -13.41 1.21
C ALA A 38 10.43 -12.60 1.59
N ALA A 39 10.20 -11.45 0.92
CA ALA A 39 9.01 -10.64 1.15
C ALA A 39 7.72 -11.39 0.77
N ARG A 40 7.73 -12.18 -0.31
CA ARG A 40 6.52 -12.85 -0.83
C ARG A 40 5.91 -13.88 0.12
N SER A 41 6.71 -14.39 1.05
CA SER A 41 6.28 -15.31 2.09
C SER A 41 5.75 -14.62 3.34
N SER A 42 5.90 -13.30 3.44
CA SER A 42 5.43 -12.51 4.58
C SER A 42 4.09 -11.88 4.25
N SER A 43 3.21 -11.79 5.25
CA SER A 43 2.01 -10.96 5.15
C SER A 43 2.38 -9.46 5.15
N PRO A 44 1.52 -8.58 4.62
CA PRO A 44 1.73 -7.13 4.67
C PRO A 44 1.93 -6.62 6.11
N GLU A 45 1.23 -7.20 7.09
CA GLU A 45 1.34 -6.86 8.52
C GLU A 45 2.72 -7.20 9.08
N GLU A 46 3.28 -8.35 8.70
CA GLU A 46 4.61 -8.76 9.10
C GLU A 46 5.68 -7.92 8.41
N LEU A 47 5.53 -7.74 7.09
CA LEU A 47 6.50 -7.02 6.26
C LEU A 47 6.62 -5.54 6.66
N LEU A 48 5.49 -4.90 6.96
CA LEU A 48 5.40 -3.45 7.18
C LEU A 48 5.16 -3.11 8.65
N SER A 49 5.40 -4.07 9.55
CA SER A 49 5.14 -3.94 10.98
C SER A 49 5.75 -2.66 11.56
N GLY A 50 4.90 -1.85 12.21
CA GLY A 50 5.33 -0.61 12.87
C GLY A 50 5.58 0.59 11.95
N LEU A 51 5.37 0.48 10.63
CA LEU A 51 5.55 1.61 9.71
C LEU A 51 4.31 2.48 9.53
N GLY A 52 3.11 1.91 9.68
CA GLY A 52 1.86 2.66 9.54
C GLY A 52 0.64 1.74 9.48
N ALA A 53 -0.54 2.35 9.35
CA ALA A 53 -1.79 1.61 9.25
C ALA A 53 -1.97 1.00 7.85
N LEU A 54 -2.47 -0.24 7.81
CA LEU A 54 -2.81 -0.93 6.57
C LEU A 54 -4.32 -0.86 6.35
N ARG A 55 -4.71 -0.39 5.16
CA ARG A 55 -6.10 -0.41 4.70
C ARG A 55 -6.31 -1.66 3.84
N LYS A 56 -7.30 -2.48 4.19
CA LYS A 56 -7.60 -3.76 3.53
C LYS A 56 -8.84 -3.65 2.68
N PHE A 57 -8.79 -4.25 1.50
CA PHE A 57 -9.86 -4.26 0.51
C PHE A 57 -10.06 -5.68 -0.02
N ASN A 58 -11.28 -6.00 -0.41
CA ASN A 58 -11.55 -7.23 -1.14
C ASN A 58 -10.98 -7.11 -2.56
N SER A 59 -10.36 -8.19 -3.05
CA SER A 59 -9.92 -8.24 -4.44
C SER A 59 -11.13 -8.24 -5.39
N VAL A 60 -11.12 -7.34 -6.38
CA VAL A 60 -12.12 -7.28 -7.46
C VAL A 60 -12.15 -8.54 -8.33
N THR A 61 -11.11 -9.37 -8.30
CA THR A 61 -11.05 -10.65 -9.01
C THR A 61 -11.46 -11.85 -8.15
N ASN A 62 -12.13 -11.62 -6.99
CA ASN A 62 -12.70 -12.63 -6.09
C ASN A 62 -11.71 -13.69 -5.56
N SER A 63 -10.42 -13.38 -5.54
CA SER A 63 -9.40 -14.21 -4.88
C SER A 63 -8.46 -13.29 -4.10
N GLY A 64 -8.45 -13.49 -2.78
CA GLY A 64 -7.54 -12.81 -1.86
C GLY A 64 -7.94 -11.41 -1.44
N GLU A 65 -7.10 -10.83 -0.59
CA GLU A 65 -7.19 -9.47 -0.06
C GLU A 65 -6.17 -8.56 -0.77
N ILE A 66 -6.49 -7.26 -0.84
CA ILE A 66 -5.56 -6.19 -1.23
C ILE A 66 -5.28 -5.35 0.01
N ALA A 67 -4.03 -5.29 0.43
CA ALA A 67 -3.59 -4.43 1.54
C ALA A 67 -2.81 -3.24 1.01
N VAL A 68 -3.14 -2.05 1.50
CA VAL A 68 -2.54 -0.79 1.09
C VAL A 68 -1.95 -0.08 2.29
N LEU A 69 -0.65 0.23 2.22
CA LEU A 69 0.01 1.20 3.09
C LEU A 69 0.15 2.51 2.32
N MET A 70 -0.43 3.59 2.82
CA MET A 70 -0.20 4.92 2.26
C MET A 70 1.08 5.52 2.83
N CYS A 71 1.89 6.10 1.94
CA CYS A 71 3.08 6.86 2.29
C CYS A 71 2.90 8.32 1.84
N GLN A 72 3.66 9.25 2.42
CA GLN A 72 3.60 10.68 2.08
C GLN A 72 3.86 10.94 0.58
N ASP A 73 4.74 10.14 -0.01
CA ASP A 73 5.23 10.25 -1.38
C ASP A 73 4.89 9.03 -2.25
N GLY A 74 3.92 8.20 -1.85
CA GLY A 74 3.57 6.98 -2.56
C GLY A 74 2.79 5.97 -1.72
N GLY A 75 3.17 4.70 -1.83
CA GLY A 75 2.60 3.65 -0.99
C GLY A 75 2.96 2.24 -1.44
N VAL A 76 2.62 1.28 -0.59
CA VAL A 76 2.73 -0.15 -0.90
C VAL A 76 1.35 -0.69 -1.21
N ILE A 77 1.24 -1.44 -2.30
CA ILE A 77 0.06 -2.25 -2.62
C ILE A 77 0.48 -3.71 -2.58
N SER A 78 -0.18 -4.50 -1.75
CA SER A 78 0.08 -5.92 -1.57
C SER A 78 -1.14 -6.73 -1.99
N TYR A 79 -0.94 -7.70 -2.88
CA TYR A 79 -2.00 -8.60 -3.35
C TYR A 79 -1.79 -9.98 -2.77
N GLN A 80 -2.82 -10.54 -2.16
CA GLN A 80 -2.80 -11.95 -1.80
C GLN A 80 -3.10 -12.80 -3.04
N LEU A 81 -2.24 -13.78 -3.29
CA LEU A 81 -2.39 -14.76 -4.36
C LEU A 81 -3.26 -15.94 -3.89
N ALA A 82 -3.75 -16.74 -4.84
CA ALA A 82 -4.58 -17.91 -4.53
C ALA A 82 -3.87 -18.95 -3.65
N ASP A 83 -2.54 -18.99 -3.67
CA ASP A 83 -1.69 -19.88 -2.88
C ASP A 83 -1.27 -19.28 -1.53
N GLN A 84 -1.96 -18.24 -1.06
CA GLN A 84 -1.72 -17.51 0.19
C GLN A 84 -0.42 -16.70 0.24
N ARG A 85 0.40 -16.70 -0.83
CA ARG A 85 1.57 -15.81 -0.92
C ARG A 85 1.15 -14.38 -1.25
N TRP A 86 2.06 -13.46 -1.05
CA TRP A 86 1.81 -12.04 -1.29
C TRP A 86 2.70 -11.47 -2.40
N LEU A 87 2.12 -10.59 -3.22
CA LEU A 87 2.84 -9.77 -4.17
C LEU A 87 2.85 -8.32 -3.68
N HIS A 88 3.97 -7.89 -3.12
CA HIS A 88 4.16 -6.52 -2.64
C HIS A 88 4.75 -5.65 -3.74
N THR A 89 4.17 -4.48 -3.94
CA THR A 89 4.69 -3.46 -4.87
C THR A 89 4.73 -2.10 -4.18
N LEU A 90 5.93 -1.53 -4.06
CA LEU A 90 6.11 -0.14 -3.65
C LEU A 90 6.08 0.75 -4.89
N LEU A 91 5.30 1.84 -4.83
CA LEU A 91 5.08 2.78 -5.91
C LEU A 91 5.23 4.21 -5.41
N LEU A 92 5.90 5.06 -6.19
CA LEU A 92 5.92 6.50 -5.93
C LEU A 92 4.57 7.15 -6.30
N LYS A 93 4.33 8.36 -5.76
CA LYS A 93 3.06 9.10 -5.75
C LYS A 93 2.20 8.96 -7.00
N THR A 94 2.73 9.29 -8.18
CA THR A 94 1.95 9.25 -9.43
C THR A 94 1.52 7.83 -9.79
N ALA A 95 2.44 6.87 -9.75
CA ALA A 95 2.16 5.48 -10.09
C ALA A 95 1.26 4.81 -9.05
N PHE A 96 1.44 5.16 -7.77
CA PHE A 96 0.58 4.69 -6.68
C PHE A 96 -0.85 5.17 -6.87
N ARG A 97 -1.07 6.47 -7.09
CA ARG A 97 -2.40 7.06 -7.30
C ARG A 97 -3.12 6.45 -8.50
N GLN A 98 -2.42 6.32 -9.63
CA GLN A 98 -2.96 5.66 -10.81
C GLN A 98 -3.38 4.22 -10.50
N ARG A 99 -2.56 3.47 -9.77
CA ARG A 99 -2.83 2.08 -9.47
C ARG A 99 -4.04 1.89 -8.55
N ILE A 100 -4.19 2.71 -7.53
CA ILE A 100 -5.38 2.70 -6.65
C ILE A 100 -6.65 2.96 -7.46
N PHE A 101 -6.60 3.93 -8.40
CA PHE A 101 -7.72 4.23 -9.29
C PHE A 101 -8.06 3.05 -10.22
N GLU A 102 -7.07 2.46 -10.88
CA GLU A 102 -7.25 1.30 -11.76
C GLU A 102 -7.85 0.08 -11.06
N LEU A 103 -7.49 -0.11 -9.79
CA LEU A 103 -8.01 -1.20 -8.96
C LEU A 103 -9.41 -0.93 -8.43
N ASN A 104 -9.92 0.30 -8.58
CA ASN A 104 -11.22 0.72 -8.07
C ASN A 104 -11.41 0.36 -6.58
N LEU A 105 -10.36 0.53 -5.76
CA LEU A 105 -10.38 0.14 -4.34
C LEU A 105 -11.31 1.02 -3.50
N VAL A 106 -11.51 2.26 -3.92
CA VAL A 106 -12.41 3.22 -3.31
C VAL A 106 -13.29 3.87 -4.38
N PRO A 107 -14.54 4.24 -4.07
CA PRO A 107 -15.36 5.03 -4.96
C PRO A 107 -14.64 6.30 -5.42
N ILE A 108 -14.83 6.71 -6.68
CA ILE A 108 -14.16 7.89 -7.24
C ILE A 108 -14.44 9.16 -6.43
N GLN A 109 -15.61 9.26 -5.79
CA GLN A 109 -16.02 10.38 -4.95
C GLN A 109 -15.21 10.46 -3.65
N GLU A 110 -14.70 9.33 -3.17
CA GLU A 110 -13.92 9.22 -1.94
C GLU A 110 -12.41 9.21 -2.21
N LEU A 111 -11.99 9.05 -3.47
CA LEU A 111 -10.59 8.96 -3.87
C LEU A 111 -9.76 10.20 -3.44
N GLY A 112 -10.36 11.39 -3.48
CA GLY A 112 -9.71 12.61 -3.00
C GLY A 112 -9.42 12.56 -1.50
N ALA A 113 -10.41 12.21 -0.69
CA ALA A 113 -10.27 12.05 0.76
C ALA A 113 -9.31 10.91 1.12
N PHE A 114 -9.32 9.84 0.32
CA PHE A 114 -8.40 8.71 0.46
C PHE A 114 -6.94 9.15 0.34
N PHE A 115 -6.59 10.07 -0.57
CA PHE A 115 -5.21 10.56 -0.73
C PHE A 115 -4.85 11.80 0.09
N ASN A 116 -5.84 12.57 0.55
CA ASN A 116 -5.64 13.88 1.16
C ASN A 116 -5.86 13.87 2.68
N THR A 117 -5.70 12.72 3.35
CA THR A 117 -5.85 12.61 4.81
C THR A 117 -4.80 13.45 5.59
N GLU A 118 -3.98 14.27 4.91
CA GLU A 118 -2.96 15.17 5.46
C GLU A 118 -3.28 16.68 5.37
N GLU A 119 -4.48 17.13 4.94
CA GLU A 119 -4.77 18.57 4.78
C GLU A 119 -5.68 19.22 5.86
N ARG A 120 -5.63 18.77 7.13
CA ARG A 120 -6.32 19.49 8.23
C ARG A 120 -5.43 19.78 9.42
#